data_AF-A0A946AH45-F1
#
_entry.id   AF-A0A946AH45-F1
#
_cell.length_a   1.000
_cell.length_b   1.000
_cell.length_c   1.000
_cell.angle_alpha   90.00
_cell.angle_beta   90.00
_cell.angle_gamma   90.00
#
_symmetry.space_group_name_H-M   'P 1'
#
loop_
_entity.id
_entity.type
_entity.pdbx_description
1 polymer ?
#
loop_
_entity_poly.entity_id
_entity_poly.type
_entity_poly.pdbx_seq_one_letter_code
_entity_poly.pdbx_strand_id
1 'polypeptide(L)'
;MTKDAYTLTSPDGRTMELPIRSGTTGPDVIEIGGLYANQGVFTYDPGFVSTGSCDSEITFIDGEKGILMYRGYPVEQLAKHSNFIEVAHLLLYGELPTSTELEKFDTSIRRHTMLNEGMLRFFNGFRHNAHPMAVLSAVVGSMSAYYHDTMDVNNPAAREVFTHRILAKLPTIAAAAHKLTAGQPYI
;
A
#
# COMPACT_ATOMS: atom_id res chain seq x y z
N MET A 1 2.43 0.82 -30.65
CA MET A 1 1.29 1.67 -30.25
C MET A 1 0.30 1.67 -31.40
N THR A 2 -0.63 0.73 -31.40
CA THR A 2 -1.81 0.80 -32.27
C THR A 2 -2.59 2.05 -31.88
N LYS A 3 -2.95 2.87 -32.86
CA LYS A 3 -3.70 4.12 -32.69
C LYS A 3 -5.19 3.83 -32.48
N ASP A 4 -5.49 2.91 -31.58
CA ASP A 4 -6.87 2.54 -31.31
C ASP A 4 -7.41 3.52 -30.26
N ALA A 5 -8.50 4.18 -30.60
CA ALA A 5 -9.15 5.20 -29.78
C ALA A 5 -10.66 5.00 -29.86
N TYR A 6 -11.34 5.23 -28.74
CA TYR A 6 -12.80 5.34 -28.73
C TYR A 6 -13.20 6.75 -29.15
N THR A 7 -14.31 6.88 -29.88
CA THR A 7 -14.85 8.20 -30.23
C THR A 7 -16.06 8.50 -29.35
N LEU A 8 -16.00 9.61 -28.61
CA LEU A 8 -17.13 10.17 -27.89
C LEU A 8 -17.80 11.24 -28.74
N THR A 9 -19.11 11.12 -28.97
CA THR A 9 -19.90 12.12 -29.69
C THR A 9 -20.88 12.78 -28.73
N SER A 10 -20.84 14.11 -28.63
CA SER A 10 -21.79 14.87 -27.82
C SER A 10 -23.14 15.05 -28.53
N PRO A 11 -24.22 15.39 -27.80
CA PRO A 11 -25.52 15.68 -28.40
C PRO A 11 -25.49 16.82 -29.44
N ASP A 12 -24.54 17.74 -29.30
CA ASP A 12 -24.33 18.86 -30.24
C ASP A 12 -23.54 18.45 -31.51
N GLY A 13 -23.18 17.16 -31.63
CA GLY A 13 -22.41 16.62 -32.75
C GLY A 13 -20.89 16.80 -32.66
N ARG A 14 -20.36 17.33 -31.55
CA ARG A 14 -18.90 17.47 -31.35
C ARG A 14 -18.28 16.11 -30.99
N THR A 15 -17.25 15.70 -31.71
CA THR A 15 -16.54 14.45 -31.47
C THR A 15 -15.22 14.68 -30.75
N MET A 16 -14.84 13.75 -29.87
CA MET A 16 -13.53 13.69 -29.23
C MET A 16 -13.00 12.25 -29.32
N GLU A 17 -11.73 12.10 -29.63
CA GLU A 17 -11.02 10.82 -29.50
C GLU A 17 -10.57 10.64 -28.04
N LEU A 18 -10.82 9.44 -27.52
CA LEU A 18 -10.41 8.99 -26.20
C LEU A 18 -9.36 7.89 -26.40
N PRO A 19 -8.07 8.18 -26.18
CA PRO A 19 -7.00 7.21 -26.34
C PRO A 19 -7.21 5.97 -25.47
N ILE A 20 -6.82 4.81 -26.00
CA ILE A 20 -6.76 3.58 -25.23
C ILE A 20 -5.37 3.43 -24.61
N ARG A 21 -5.32 3.12 -23.31
CA ARG A 21 -4.10 2.70 -22.62
C ARG A 21 -4.20 1.21 -22.28
N SER A 22 -3.19 0.46 -22.66
CA SER A 22 -3.09 -0.97 -22.38
C SER A 22 -2.05 -1.23 -21.28
N GLY A 23 -2.42 -2.05 -20.29
CA GLY A 23 -1.48 -2.59 -19.32
C GLY A 23 -0.71 -3.80 -19.85
N THR A 24 0.28 -4.28 -19.09
CA THR A 24 0.93 -5.56 -19.37
C THR A 24 -0.03 -6.74 -19.21
N THR A 25 -0.98 -6.61 -18.28
CA THR A 25 -2.05 -7.58 -17.98
C THR A 25 -3.32 -6.82 -17.62
N GLY A 26 -4.46 -7.50 -17.73
CA GLY A 26 -5.78 -6.90 -17.46
C GLY A 26 -6.43 -6.26 -18.68
N PRO A 27 -7.61 -5.65 -18.49
CA PRO A 27 -8.33 -4.97 -19.57
C PRO A 27 -7.67 -3.64 -19.94
N ASP A 28 -7.92 -3.21 -21.17
CA ASP A 28 -7.59 -1.86 -21.63
C ASP A 28 -8.43 -0.80 -20.90
N VAL A 29 -7.87 0.40 -20.74
CA VAL A 29 -8.55 1.55 -20.15
C VAL A 29 -8.67 2.71 -21.13
N ILE A 30 -9.74 3.50 -20.98
CA ILE A 30 -10.01 4.67 -21.82
C ILE A 30 -9.54 5.92 -21.07
N GLU A 31 -8.66 6.71 -21.69
CA GLU A 31 -8.18 7.94 -21.09
C GLU A 31 -9.23 9.06 -21.22
N ILE A 32 -9.72 9.54 -20.07
CA ILE A 32 -10.80 10.55 -19.99
C ILE A 32 -10.34 11.89 -19.40
N GLY A 33 -9.03 12.13 -19.25
CA GLY A 33 -8.50 13.33 -18.59
C GLY A 33 -8.89 14.65 -19.27
N GLY A 34 -9.06 14.64 -20.60
CA GLY A 34 -9.48 15.82 -21.38
C GLY A 34 -10.99 16.04 -21.47
N LEU A 35 -11.81 15.20 -20.83
CA LEU A 35 -13.26 15.15 -21.06
C LEU A 35 -13.95 16.49 -20.73
N TYR A 36 -13.65 17.07 -19.56
CA TYR A 36 -14.26 18.34 -19.16
C TYR A 36 -13.81 19.51 -20.04
N ALA A 37 -12.50 19.59 -20.35
CA ALA A 37 -11.95 20.68 -21.16
C ALA A 37 -12.50 20.70 -22.59
N ASN A 38 -12.74 19.53 -23.19
CA ASN A 38 -13.16 19.43 -24.58
C ASN A 38 -14.68 19.32 -24.78
N GLN A 39 -15.38 18.68 -23.84
CA GLN A 39 -16.81 18.36 -23.97
C GLN A 39 -17.68 18.98 -22.86
N GLY A 40 -17.08 19.57 -21.81
CA GLY A 40 -17.83 20.21 -20.72
C GLY A 40 -18.63 19.25 -19.83
N VAL A 41 -18.28 17.96 -19.84
CA VAL A 41 -18.97 16.91 -19.09
C VAL A 41 -18.01 16.14 -18.16
N PHE A 42 -18.58 15.50 -17.15
CA PHE A 42 -17.89 14.59 -16.24
C PHE A 42 -18.45 13.17 -16.38
N THR A 43 -17.66 12.17 -16.02
CA THR A 43 -18.18 10.82 -15.78
C THR A 43 -18.87 10.77 -14.42
N TYR A 44 -19.88 9.92 -14.29
CA TYR A 44 -20.56 9.66 -13.03
C TYR A 44 -20.46 8.17 -12.72
N ASP A 45 -19.55 7.81 -11.82
CA ASP A 45 -19.26 6.43 -11.42
C ASP A 45 -19.14 6.35 -9.89
N PRO A 46 -20.27 6.43 -9.15
CA PRO A 46 -20.25 6.34 -7.69
C PRO A 46 -19.73 4.97 -7.26
N GLY A 47 -18.55 4.95 -6.63
CA GLY A 47 -17.89 3.74 -6.18
C GLY A 47 -16.72 3.28 -7.05
N PHE A 48 -16.39 4.01 -8.13
CA PHE A 48 -15.25 3.71 -9.01
C PHE A 48 -15.28 2.31 -9.63
N VAL A 49 -16.46 1.78 -9.93
CA VAL A 49 -16.61 0.41 -10.45
C VAL A 49 -15.99 0.26 -11.84
N SER A 50 -16.01 1.34 -12.64
CA SER A 50 -15.53 1.36 -14.02
C SER A 50 -14.35 2.32 -14.22
N THR A 51 -13.71 2.77 -13.13
CA THR A 51 -12.69 3.82 -13.18
C THR A 51 -11.35 3.31 -12.66
N GLY A 52 -10.36 3.22 -13.54
CA GLY A 52 -8.95 3.03 -13.16
C GLY A 52 -8.33 4.35 -12.69
N SER A 53 -7.95 4.43 -11.41
CA SER A 53 -7.46 5.67 -10.79
C SER A 53 -5.94 5.83 -10.78
N CYS A 54 -5.19 4.74 -10.93
CA CYS A 54 -3.73 4.74 -10.93
C CYS A 54 -3.15 3.66 -11.82
N ASP A 55 -1.91 3.87 -12.23
CA ASP A 55 -1.06 2.84 -12.81
C ASP A 55 -0.33 2.12 -11.65
N SER A 56 -0.22 0.79 -11.70
CA SER A 56 0.45 0.00 -10.67
C SER A 56 1.20 -1.19 -11.24
N GLU A 57 2.37 -1.45 -10.68
CA GLU A 57 3.22 -2.61 -10.99
C GLU A 57 3.36 -3.55 -9.77
N ILE A 58 2.54 -3.37 -8.73
CA ILE A 58 2.70 -4.06 -7.44
C ILE A 58 1.96 -5.40 -7.44
N THR A 59 0.65 -5.37 -7.69
CA THR A 59 -0.22 -6.54 -7.57
C THR A 59 -1.18 -6.59 -8.75
N PHE A 60 -1.38 -7.78 -9.30
CA PHE A 60 -2.41 -8.05 -10.30
C PHE A 60 -3.44 -9.05 -9.76
N ILE A 61 -4.70 -8.81 -10.09
CA ILE A 61 -5.84 -9.64 -9.68
C ILE A 61 -6.73 -9.91 -10.89
N ASP A 62 -7.03 -11.18 -11.16
CA ASP A 62 -8.11 -11.62 -12.05
C ASP A 62 -9.08 -12.47 -11.21
N GLY A 63 -10.18 -11.84 -10.78
CA GLY A 63 -11.14 -12.47 -9.88
C GLY A 63 -11.93 -13.61 -10.52
N GLU A 64 -12.14 -13.58 -11.84
CA GLU A 64 -12.87 -14.64 -12.56
C GLU A 64 -12.03 -15.92 -12.66
N LYS A 65 -10.73 -15.76 -12.89
CA LYS A 65 -9.79 -16.89 -12.95
C LYS A 65 -9.17 -17.24 -11.59
N GLY A 66 -9.43 -16.45 -10.54
CA GLY A 66 -8.85 -16.63 -9.21
C GLY A 66 -7.33 -16.41 -9.19
N ILE A 67 -6.80 -15.53 -10.03
CA ILE A 67 -5.36 -15.26 -10.11
C ILE A 67 -5.02 -14.07 -9.21
N LEU A 68 -4.04 -14.25 -8.31
CA LEU A 68 -3.42 -13.19 -7.53
C LEU A 68 -1.89 -13.25 -7.71
N MET A 69 -1.30 -12.16 -8.18
CA MET A 69 0.15 -12.07 -8.40
C MET A 69 0.75 -10.86 -7.69
N TYR A 70 1.90 -11.05 -7.05
CA TYR A 70 2.74 -9.97 -6.51
C TYR A 70 3.98 -9.83 -7.37
N ARG A 71 4.20 -8.66 -7.97
CA ARG A 71 5.31 -8.39 -8.91
C ARG A 71 5.45 -9.46 -10.00
N GLY A 72 4.32 -10.00 -10.46
CA GLY A 72 4.26 -11.07 -11.47
C GLY A 72 4.40 -12.51 -10.95
N TYR A 73 4.70 -12.71 -9.66
CA TYR A 73 4.77 -14.03 -9.05
C TYR A 73 3.40 -14.47 -8.51
N PRO A 74 2.91 -15.67 -8.86
CA PRO A 74 1.69 -16.22 -8.27
C PRO A 74 1.80 -16.36 -6.75
N VAL A 75 0.75 -15.94 -6.03
CA VAL A 75 0.78 -15.90 -4.56
C VAL A 75 0.99 -17.30 -3.95
N GLU A 76 0.53 -18.37 -4.61
CA GLU A 76 0.69 -19.74 -4.11
C GLU A 76 2.16 -20.18 -4.13
N GLN A 77 2.96 -19.66 -5.06
CA GLN A 77 4.39 -19.93 -5.11
C GLN A 77 5.10 -19.19 -3.97
N LEU A 78 4.78 -17.91 -3.79
CA LEU A 78 5.34 -17.10 -2.70
C LEU A 78 5.00 -17.69 -1.33
N ALA A 79 3.75 -18.12 -1.13
CA ALA A 79 3.32 -18.71 0.14
C ALA A 79 3.99 -20.05 0.47
N LYS A 80 4.38 -20.83 -0.55
CA LYS A 80 5.04 -22.15 -0.35
C LYS A 80 6.55 -22.07 -0.25
N HIS A 81 7.17 -21.11 -0.94
CA HIS A 81 8.61 -21.10 -1.18
C HIS A 81 9.32 -19.86 -0.64
N SER A 82 8.59 -18.85 -0.17
CA SER A 82 9.15 -17.62 0.36
C SER A 82 8.67 -17.36 1.79
N ASN A 83 9.22 -16.34 2.43
CA ASN A 83 8.82 -15.89 3.76
C ASN A 83 8.33 -14.43 3.74
N PHE A 84 7.77 -13.99 4.86
CA PHE A 84 7.20 -12.63 4.96
C PHE A 84 8.21 -11.53 4.64
N ILE A 85 9.46 -11.65 5.08
CA ILE A 85 10.48 -10.61 4.88
C ILE A 85 10.89 -10.52 3.41
N GLU A 86 11.07 -11.66 2.74
CA GLU A 86 11.32 -11.70 1.30
C GLU A 86 10.16 -11.11 0.48
N VAL A 87 8.92 -11.46 0.81
CA VAL A 87 7.74 -10.92 0.12
C VAL A 87 7.58 -9.42 0.41
N ALA A 88 7.86 -8.95 1.62
CA ALA A 88 7.87 -7.52 1.94
C ALA A 88 8.92 -6.77 1.11
N HIS A 89 10.13 -7.33 0.97
CA HIS A 89 11.17 -6.78 0.10
C HIS A 89 10.70 -6.73 -1.36
N LEU A 90 10.14 -7.84 -1.88
CA LEU A 90 9.60 -7.92 -3.25
C LEU A 90 8.58 -6.82 -3.51
N LEU A 91 7.62 -6.61 -2.61
CA LEU A 91 6.57 -5.61 -2.78
C LEU A 91 7.14 -4.18 -2.78
N LEU A 92 8.09 -3.90 -1.89
CA LEU A 92 8.71 -2.57 -1.76
C LEU A 92 9.65 -2.23 -2.91
N TYR A 93 10.49 -3.17 -3.33
CA TYR A 93 11.60 -2.92 -4.27
C TYR A 93 11.39 -3.47 -5.67
N GLY A 94 10.37 -4.30 -5.89
CA GLY A 94 10.00 -4.81 -7.22
C GLY A 94 10.58 -6.18 -7.57
N GLU A 95 11.69 -6.56 -6.96
CA GLU A 95 12.39 -7.82 -7.25
C GLU A 95 12.67 -8.64 -5.97
N LEU A 96 12.85 -9.95 -6.15
CA LEU A 96 13.24 -10.82 -5.05
C LEU A 96 14.68 -10.47 -4.61
N PRO A 97 14.95 -10.38 -3.29
CA PRO A 97 16.26 -9.99 -2.81
C PRO A 97 17.30 -11.07 -3.08
N THR A 98 18.54 -10.66 -3.35
CA THR A 98 19.71 -11.52 -3.18
C THR A 98 19.93 -11.85 -1.70
N SER A 99 20.73 -12.88 -1.40
CA SER A 99 21.02 -13.28 -0.01
C SER A 99 21.58 -12.12 0.84
N THR A 100 22.44 -11.29 0.23
CA THR A 100 23.05 -10.14 0.90
C THR A 100 22.05 -9.00 1.15
N GLU A 101 21.13 -8.76 0.22
CA GLU A 101 20.07 -7.76 0.37
C GLU A 101 19.06 -8.20 1.43
N LEU A 102 18.68 -9.48 1.42
CA LEU A 102 17.78 -10.06 2.41
C LEU A 102 18.36 -9.93 3.82
N GLU A 103 19.65 -10.27 4.01
CA GLU A 103 20.31 -10.15 5.31
C GLU A 103 20.35 -8.71 5.82
N LYS A 104 20.67 -7.75 4.93
CA LYS A 104 20.65 -6.32 5.26
C LYS A 104 19.26 -5.84 5.64
N PHE A 105 18.25 -6.24 4.87
CA PHE A 105 16.86 -5.85 5.09
C PHE A 105 16.31 -6.45 6.40
N ASP A 106 16.48 -7.75 6.64
CA ASP A 106 16.08 -8.41 7.89
C ASP A 106 16.79 -7.79 9.10
N THR A 107 18.10 -7.55 9.00
CA THR A 107 18.86 -6.89 10.07
C THR A 107 18.32 -5.48 10.36
N SER A 108 17.99 -4.72 9.32
CA SER A 108 17.43 -3.39 9.46
C SER A 108 16.08 -3.43 10.18
N ILE A 109 15.18 -4.34 9.78
CA ILE A 109 13.87 -4.50 10.43
C ILE A 109 14.03 -4.90 11.89
N ARG A 110 14.82 -5.94 12.18
CA ARG A 110 15.02 -6.45 13.55
C ARG A 110 15.54 -5.38 14.51
N ARG A 111 16.45 -4.52 14.04
CA ARG A 111 17.02 -3.43 14.84
C ARG A 111 16.03 -2.30 15.17
N HIS A 112 14.93 -2.17 14.42
CA HIS A 112 13.94 -1.11 14.61
C HIS A 112 12.67 -1.56 15.33
N THR A 113 12.61 -2.80 15.82
CA THR A 113 11.40 -3.39 16.45
C THR A 113 11.01 -2.73 17.78
N MET A 114 11.98 -2.24 18.56
CA MET A 114 11.73 -1.63 19.87
C MET A 114 10.99 -0.29 19.77
N LEU A 115 9.96 -0.09 20.59
CA LEU A 115 9.22 1.16 20.67
C LEU A 115 9.89 2.15 21.62
N ASN A 116 9.71 3.45 21.36
CA ASN A 116 10.10 4.48 22.32
C ASN A 116 9.27 4.31 23.61
N GLU A 117 9.88 4.46 24.79
CA GLU A 117 9.17 4.32 26.07
C GLU A 117 7.98 5.29 26.21
N GLY A 118 8.07 6.49 25.64
CA GLY A 118 6.96 7.44 25.58
C GLY A 118 5.75 6.85 24.85
N MET A 119 5.98 6.12 23.75
CA MET A 119 4.90 5.41 23.04
C MET A 119 4.35 4.24 23.87
N LEU A 120 5.19 3.51 24.62
CA LEU A 120 4.69 2.46 25.52
C LEU A 120 3.78 3.03 26.61
N ARG A 121 4.12 4.20 27.16
CA ARG A 121 3.27 4.90 28.14
C ARG A 121 1.96 5.39 27.54
N PHE A 122 1.94 5.70 26.23
CA PHE A 122 0.72 6.09 25.53
C PHE A 122 -0.35 4.99 25.58
N PHE A 123 0.04 3.70 25.61
CA PHE A 123 -0.92 2.61 25.78
C PHE A 123 -1.71 2.69 27.10
N ASN A 124 -1.11 3.21 28.17
CA ASN A 124 -1.77 3.37 29.47
C ASN A 124 -2.85 4.46 29.46
N GLY A 125 -2.90 5.30 28.42
CA GLY A 125 -3.97 6.27 28.21
C GLY A 125 -5.29 5.64 27.74
N PHE A 126 -5.25 4.42 27.22
CA PHE A 126 -6.46 3.71 26.80
C PHE A 126 -7.12 2.99 27.96
N ARG A 127 -8.45 2.88 27.89
CA ARG A 127 -9.21 2.02 28.79
C ARG A 127 -8.84 0.55 28.52
N HIS A 128 -8.78 -0.28 29.57
CA HIS A 128 -8.46 -1.72 29.49
C HIS A 128 -9.34 -2.55 28.54
N ASN A 129 -10.52 -2.05 28.15
CA ASN A 129 -11.48 -2.73 27.29
C ASN A 129 -11.64 -2.02 25.93
N ALA A 130 -10.71 -1.13 25.59
CA ALA A 130 -10.65 -0.53 24.27
C ALA A 130 -10.44 -1.62 23.22
N HIS A 131 -11.12 -1.48 22.08
CA HIS A 131 -10.97 -2.42 20.98
C HIS A 131 -9.53 -2.38 20.47
N PRO A 132 -8.83 -3.52 20.29
CA PRO A 132 -7.42 -3.54 19.90
C PRO A 132 -7.10 -2.73 18.64
N MET A 133 -8.00 -2.74 17.65
CA MET A 133 -7.83 -1.92 16.44
C MET A 133 -7.88 -0.41 16.69
N ALA A 134 -8.67 0.06 17.67
CA ALA A 134 -8.71 1.48 18.02
C ALA A 134 -7.38 1.90 18.66
N VAL A 135 -6.84 1.05 19.54
CA VAL A 135 -5.51 1.24 20.15
C VAL A 135 -4.42 1.23 19.08
N LEU A 136 -4.40 0.21 18.22
CA LEU A 136 -3.45 0.07 17.11
C LEU A 136 -3.45 1.31 16.21
N SER A 137 -4.63 1.75 15.75
CA SER A 137 -4.77 2.92 14.88
C SER A 137 -4.26 4.20 15.55
N ALA A 138 -4.60 4.44 16.82
CA ALA A 138 -4.14 5.61 17.54
C ALA A 138 -2.63 5.60 17.81
N VAL A 139 -2.05 4.45 18.15
CA VAL A 139 -0.59 4.33 18.36
C VAL A 139 0.17 4.51 17.05
N VAL A 140 -0.29 3.91 15.95
CA VAL A 140 0.30 4.12 14.61
C VAL A 140 0.19 5.59 14.21
N GLY A 141 -0.95 6.24 14.47
CA GLY A 141 -1.10 7.69 14.28
C GLY A 141 -0.11 8.49 15.12
N SER A 142 0.12 8.09 16.38
CA SER A 142 1.07 8.78 17.28
C SER A 142 2.53 8.67 16.82
N MET A 143 2.90 7.63 16.04
CA MET A 143 4.25 7.50 15.47
C MET A 143 4.67 8.75 14.71
N SER A 144 3.69 9.45 14.12
CA SER A 144 3.90 10.70 13.43
C SER A 144 4.55 11.76 14.34
N ALA A 145 4.12 11.87 15.59
CA ALA A 145 4.66 12.83 16.56
C ALA A 145 6.07 12.44 17.06
N TYR A 146 6.38 11.13 17.15
CA TYR A 146 7.67 10.65 17.64
C TYR A 146 8.75 10.58 16.56
N TYR A 147 8.37 10.38 15.29
CA TYR A 147 9.27 10.18 14.16
C TYR A 147 9.11 11.29 13.11
N HIS A 148 8.99 12.53 13.58
CA HIS A 148 8.84 13.72 12.74
C HIS A 148 10.10 14.04 11.92
N ASP A 149 11.26 13.48 12.31
CA ASP A 149 12.55 13.60 11.61
C ASP A 149 12.52 12.99 10.20
N THR A 150 11.66 12.00 9.97
CA THR A 150 11.59 11.22 8.73
C THR A 150 10.27 11.41 7.96
N MET A 151 9.63 12.58 8.08
CA MET A 151 8.32 12.83 7.47
C MET A 151 8.31 13.48 6.10
N ASP A 152 9.47 13.89 5.59
CA ASP A 152 9.52 14.49 4.26
C ASP A 152 9.24 13.44 3.20
N VAL A 153 8.03 13.48 2.63
CA VAL A 153 7.57 12.58 1.58
C VAL A 153 8.37 12.75 0.30
N ASN A 154 8.98 13.93 0.07
CA ASN A 154 9.78 14.19 -1.12
C ASN A 154 11.20 13.62 -0.99
N ASN A 155 11.66 13.29 0.23
CA ASN A 155 12.98 12.73 0.46
C ASN A 155 12.93 11.18 0.41
N PRO A 156 13.59 10.54 -0.58
CA PRO A 156 13.62 9.09 -0.69
C PRO A 156 14.18 8.38 0.54
N ALA A 157 15.24 8.91 1.16
CA ALA A 157 15.85 8.32 2.34
C ALA A 157 14.93 8.38 3.56
N ALA A 158 14.19 9.48 3.72
CA ALA A 158 13.19 9.61 4.79
C ALA A 158 12.05 8.60 4.62
N ARG A 159 11.55 8.42 3.39
CA ARG A 159 10.54 7.40 3.06
C ARG A 159 11.02 6.00 3.38
N GLU A 160 12.26 5.66 3.03
CA GLU A 160 12.84 4.34 3.30
C GLU A 160 12.94 4.07 4.81
N VAL A 161 13.50 5.02 5.57
CA VAL A 161 13.62 4.89 7.03
C VAL A 161 12.25 4.73 7.69
N PHE A 162 11.26 5.53 7.28
CA PHE A 162 9.91 5.43 7.83
C PHE A 162 9.23 4.10 7.47
N THR A 163 9.41 3.62 6.23
CA THR A 163 8.91 2.31 5.78
C THR A 163 9.45 1.18 6.64
N HIS A 164 10.76 1.18 6.89
CA HIS A 164 11.41 0.19 7.76
C HIS A 164 10.91 0.27 9.21
N ARG A 165 10.76 1.50 9.74
CA ARG A 165 10.22 1.73 11.10
C ARG A 165 8.80 1.19 11.23
N ILE A 166 7.91 1.44 10.26
CA ILE A 166 6.53 0.94 10.29
C ILE A 166 6.51 -0.58 10.22
N LEU A 167 7.23 -1.18 9.26
CA LEU A 167 7.28 -2.63 9.09
C LEU A 167 7.82 -3.35 10.34
N ALA A 168 8.83 -2.77 10.99
CA ALA A 168 9.42 -3.32 12.21
C ALA A 168 8.56 -3.14 13.46
N LYS A 169 7.87 -2.00 13.61
CA LYS A 169 7.17 -1.63 14.85
C LYS A 169 5.73 -2.11 14.88
N LEU A 170 5.09 -2.30 13.73
CA LEU A 170 3.68 -2.69 13.66
C LEU A 170 3.39 -4.01 14.40
N PRO A 171 4.23 -5.08 14.30
CA PRO A 171 4.05 -6.29 15.10
C PRO A 171 4.16 -6.04 16.60
N THR A 172 5.12 -5.22 17.03
CA THR A 172 5.30 -4.84 18.45
C THR A 172 4.09 -4.08 18.98
N ILE A 173 3.54 -3.14 18.20
CA ILE A 173 2.34 -2.38 18.57
C ILE A 173 1.12 -3.31 18.65
N ALA A 174 0.96 -4.23 17.70
CA ALA A 174 -0.13 -5.19 17.71
C ALA A 174 -0.07 -6.13 18.93
N ALA A 175 1.13 -6.63 19.27
CA ALA A 175 1.34 -7.44 20.46
C ALA A 175 1.05 -6.66 21.75
N ALA A 176 1.53 -5.41 21.84
CA ALA A 176 1.24 -4.53 22.99
C ALA A 176 -0.25 -4.23 23.13
N ALA A 177 -0.97 -3.98 22.03
CA ALA A 177 -2.42 -3.78 22.04
C ALA A 177 -3.16 -5.02 22.56
N HIS A 178 -2.75 -6.22 22.15
CA HIS A 178 -3.31 -7.47 22.68
C HIS A 178 -3.02 -7.65 24.18
N LYS A 179 -1.77 -7.40 24.61
CA LYS A 179 -1.37 -7.49 26.03
C LYS A 179 -2.15 -6.52 26.92
N LEU A 180 -2.40 -5.31 26.44
CA LEU A 180 -3.25 -4.32 27.12
C LEU A 180 -4.66 -4.87 27.36
N THR A 181 -5.31 -5.41 26.32
CA THR A 181 -6.66 -5.98 26.44
C THR A 181 -6.68 -7.22 27.35
N ALA A 182 -5.60 -7.99 27.37
CA ALA A 182 -5.44 -9.15 28.25
C ALA A 182 -5.01 -8.80 29.68
N GLY A 183 -4.68 -7.53 29.97
CA GLY A 183 -4.16 -7.10 31.28
C GLY A 183 -2.78 -7.68 31.62
N GLN A 184 -1.97 -8.04 30.62
CA GLN A 184 -0.65 -8.64 30.77
C GLN A 184 0.46 -7.61 30.55
N PRO A 185 1.67 -7.80 31.12
CA PRO A 185 2.80 -6.92 30.85
C PRO A 185 3.22 -6.98 29.37
N TYR A 186 3.74 -5.86 28.87
CA TYR A 186 4.34 -5.76 27.53
C TYR A 186 5.65 -6.57 27.47
N ILE A 187 5.96 -7.10 26.28
CA ILE A 187 7.17 -7.90 25.97
C ILE A 187 8.00 -7.11 24.97
#